data_AF-A0A6G2K2R3-F1
#
_entry.id   AF-A0A6G2K2R3-F1
#
_cell.length_a   1.000
_cell.length_b   1.000
_cell.length_c   1.000
_cell.angle_alpha   90.00
_cell.angle_beta   90.00
_cell.angle_gamma   90.00
#
_symmetry.space_group_name_H-M   'P 1'
#
loop_
_entity.id
_entity.type
_entity.pdbx_description
1 polymer ?
#
loop_
_entity_poly.entity_id
_entity_poly.type
_entity_poly.pdbx_seq_one_letter_code
_entity_poly.pdbx_strand_id
1 'polypeptide(L)' 'MSRNTMSFALPEAMSDYVSERVRSGEYGNASEYLRDLIRHDQQVQAARRFAN' A
#
# COMPACT_ATOMS: atom_id res chain seq x y z
N MET A 1 -2.88 -6.15 -18.53
CA MET A 1 -2.91 -5.17 -17.42
C MET A 1 -1.85 -4.11 -17.70
N SER A 2 -2.24 -2.85 -17.86
CA SER A 2 -1.28 -1.76 -18.08
C SER A 2 -0.59 -1.41 -16.76
N ARG A 3 0.75 -1.42 -16.72
CA ARG A 3 1.54 -1.01 -15.56
C ARG A 3 1.79 0.48 -15.62
N ASN A 4 1.22 1.23 -14.68
CA ASN A 4 1.48 2.67 -14.52
C ASN A 4 2.39 2.88 -13.31
N THR A 5 3.41 3.73 -13.45
CA THR A 5 4.32 4.10 -12.35
C THR A 5 3.91 5.45 -11.79
N MET A 6 3.88 5.56 -10.46
CA MET A 6 3.63 6.81 -9.74
C MET A 6 4.76 7.03 -8.73
N SER A 7 5.34 8.23 -8.73
CA SER A 7 6.37 8.63 -7.76
C SER A 7 5.77 9.67 -6.81
N PHE A 8 6.10 9.58 -5.53
CA PHE A 8 5.63 10.50 -4.50
C PHE A 8 6.65 10.57 -3.37
N ALA A 9 6.66 11.69 -2.64
CA ALA A 9 7.52 11.88 -1.48
C ALA A 9 6.84 11.33 -0.22
N LEU A 10 7.63 10.68 0.63
CA LEU A 10 7.22 10.23 1.95
C LEU A 10 8.20 10.79 2.99
N PRO A 11 7.74 11.09 4.21
CA PRO A 11 8.63 11.25 5.36
C PRO A 11 9.52 10.02 5.52
N GLU A 12 10.76 10.21 5.96
CA GLU A 12 11.76 9.15 6.13
C GLU A 12 11.23 7.96 6.92
N ALA A 13 10.62 8.23 8.08
CA ALA A 13 10.04 7.19 8.94
C ALA A 13 8.99 6.31 8.23
N MET A 14 8.22 6.87 7.29
CA MET A 14 7.25 6.10 6.52
C MET A 14 7.94 5.23 5.45
N SER A 15 8.99 5.76 4.81
CA SER A 15 9.80 5.01 3.85
C SER A 15 10.53 3.84 4.53
N ASP A 16 11.05 4.05 5.73
CA ASP A 16 11.71 3.01 6.52
C ASP A 16 10.75 1.89 6.89
N TYR A 17 9.56 2.25 7.39
CA TYR A 17 8.52 1.27 7.69
C TYR A 17 8.12 0.43 6.46
N VAL A 18 7.93 1.06 5.29
CA VAL A 18 7.67 0.33 4.03
C VAL A 18 8.83 -0.60 3.69
N SER A 19 10.07 -0.14 3.87
CA SER A 19 11.27 -0.93 3.59
C SER A 19 11.39 -2.14 4.52
N GLU A 20 11.03 -2.00 5.79
CA GLU A 20 10.97 -3.11 6.75
C GLU A 20 9.95 -4.18 6.36
N ARG A 21 8.76 -3.76 5.89
CA ARG A 21 7.73 -4.70 5.38
C ARG A 21 8.17 -5.46 4.13
N VAL A 22 9.03 -4.87 3.31
CA VAL A 22 9.65 -5.58 2.18
C VAL A 22 10.75 -6.53 2.68
N ARG A 23 11.59 -6.06 3.62
CA ARG A 23 12.70 -6.87 4.20
C ARG A 23 12.21 -8.07 5.00
N SER A 24 10.99 -8.03 5.56
CA SER A 24 10.39 -9.19 6.23
C SER A 24 10.09 -10.35 5.26
N GLY A 25 10.09 -10.11 3.96
CA GLY A 25 9.83 -11.11 2.92
C GLY A 25 8.33 -11.29 2.58
N GLU A 26 7.44 -10.55 3.22
CA GLU A 26 5.99 -10.58 2.93
C GLU A 26 5.67 -9.97 1.55
N TYR A 27 6.47 -9.00 1.11
CA TYR A 27 6.30 -8.31 -0.16
C TYR A 27 7.62 -8.25 -0.92
N GLY A 28 7.58 -8.42 -2.25
CA GLY A 28 8.78 -8.38 -3.09
C GLY A 28 9.29 -6.96 -3.38
N ASN A 29 8.45 -5.94 -3.18
CA ASN A 29 8.80 -4.53 -3.34
C ASN A 29 7.77 -3.60 -2.69
N ALA A 30 8.11 -2.31 -2.59
CA ALA A 30 7.23 -1.29 -2.04
C ALA A 30 5.90 -1.15 -2.80
N SER A 31 5.89 -1.30 -4.13
CA SER A 31 4.65 -1.21 -4.93
C SER A 31 3.69 -2.36 -4.66
N GLU A 32 4.17 -3.53 -4.26
CA GLU A 32 3.32 -4.63 -3.80
C GLU A 32 2.68 -4.32 -2.46
N TYR A 33 3.47 -3.89 -1.49
CA TYR A 33 2.96 -3.49 -0.18
C TYR A 33 1.90 -2.38 -0.29
N LEU A 34 2.20 -1.33 -1.05
CA LEU A 34 1.27 -0.21 -1.25
C LEU A 34 -0.02 -0.63 -1.96
N ARG A 35 0.06 -1.54 -2.95
CA ARG A 35 -1.15 -2.06 -3.61
C ARG A 35 -2.03 -2.83 -2.63
N ASP A 36 -1.43 -3.56 -1.70
CA ASP A 36 -2.17 -4.29 -0.69
C ASP A 36 -2.86 -3.34 0.31
N LEU A 37 -2.13 -2.32 0.79
CA LEU A 37 -2.71 -1.26 1.63
C LEU A 37 -3.89 -0.56 0.95
N ILE A 38 -3.77 -0.23 -0.34
CA ILE A 38 -4.84 0.41 -1.11
C ILE A 38 -6.06 -0.52 -1.22
N ARG A 39 -5.86 -1.83 -1.46
CA ARG A 39 -6.98 -2.79 -1.51
C ARG A 39 -7.67 -2.89 -0.15
N HIS A 40 -6.91 -2.91 0.94
CA HIS A 40 -7.48 -2.94 2.28
C HIS A 40 -8.31 -1.68 2.57
N ASP A 41 -7.79 -0.48 2.25
CA ASP A 41 -8.57 0.76 2.39
C ASP A 41 -9.86 0.70 1.55
N GLN A 42 -9.79 0.27 0.29
CA GLN A 42 -10.97 0.12 -0.56
C GLN A 42 -12.04 -0.79 0.06
N GLN A 43 -11.64 -1.91 0.67
CA GLN A 43 -12.57 -2.81 1.37
C GLN A 43 -13.21 -2.14 2.58
N VAL A 44 -12.41 -1.43 3.40
CA VAL A 44 -12.91 -0.69 4.56
C VAL A 44 -13.88 0.42 4.12
N GLN A 45 -13.55 1.18 3.08
CA GLN A 45 -14.43 2.23 2.55
C GLN A 45 -15.71 1.64 1.94
N ALA A 46 -15.62 0.50 1.24
CA ALA A 46 -16.79 -0.19 0.70
C ALA A 46 -17.72 -0.62 1.83
N ALA A 47 -17.20 -1.26 2.88
CA ALA A 47 -17.98 -1.67 4.04
C ALA A 47 -18.67 -0.47 4.72
N ARG A 48 -17.98 0.66 4.87
CA ARG A 48 -18.55 1.91 5.41
C ARG A 48 -19.71 2.46 4.56
N ARG A 49 -19.63 2.33 3.24
CA ARG A 49 -20.69 2.81 2.32
C ARG A 49 -21.97 1.99 2.43
N PHE A 50 -21.88 0.69 2.70
CA PHE A 50 -23.05 -0.18 2.87
C PHE A 50 -23.66 -0.14 4.28
N ALA A 51 -23.00 0.52 5.23
CA ALA A 51 -23.46 0.67 6.61
C ALA A 51 -24.29 1.95 6.85
N ASN A 52 -24.49 2.78 5.82
CA ASN A 52 -25.44 3.91 5.80
C ASN A 52 -26.61 3.58 4.87
#